data_AF-A0A1Q9JGI2-F1
#
_entry.id   AF-A0A1Q9JGI2-F1
#
_cell.length_a   1.000
_cell.length_b   1.000
_cell.length_c   1.000
_cell.angle_alpha   90.00
_cell.angle_beta   90.00
_cell.angle_gamma   90.00
#
_symmetry.space_group_name_H-M   'P 1'
#
loop_
_entity.id
_entity.type
_entity.pdbx_description
1 polymer ?
#
loop_
_entity_poly.entity_id
_entity_poly.type
_entity_poly.pdbx_seq_one_letter_code
_entity_poly.pdbx_strand_id
1 'polypeptide(L)'
;MFLDEVNSIPLNLQGKLLRALENHAIRRVGETFERETDVRIIASTNEMLYKMLERGEFRRDLLYRLKVASFTIPPLRDRADDIPLLCNHYITQFNNRLNLSITGIDDETMLFFSKYPWAGNVRELRNVIEYACSIKRIGMITQRDIPDYMHLDSNYKDSSMCIVEASSLSVGTSSISENESYVQKVIPLQ
;
A
#
# COMPACT_ATOMS: atom_id res chain seq x y z
N MET A 1 16.10 6.63 10.09
CA MET A 1 15.81 6.46 8.65
C MET A 1 14.98 5.21 8.46
N PHE A 2 13.95 5.26 7.61
CA PHE A 2 13.12 4.10 7.24
C PHE A 2 13.32 3.79 5.76
N LEU A 3 13.63 2.54 5.43
CA LEU A 3 13.80 2.04 4.07
C LEU A 3 12.64 1.10 3.75
N ASP A 4 11.66 1.59 3.00
CA ASP A 4 10.56 0.74 2.55
C ASP A 4 10.99 -0.13 1.36
N GLU A 5 10.45 -1.34 1.30
CA GLU A 5 10.68 -2.30 0.22
C GLU A 5 12.17 -2.45 -0.17
N VAL A 6 13.02 -2.77 0.80
CA VAL A 6 14.50 -2.87 0.59
C VAL A 6 14.88 -3.87 -0.50
N ASN A 7 14.00 -4.83 -0.81
CA ASN A 7 14.13 -5.78 -1.91
C ASN A 7 14.04 -5.14 -3.30
N SER A 8 13.41 -3.97 -3.45
CA SER A 8 13.32 -3.24 -4.72
C SER A 8 14.63 -2.52 -5.10
N ILE A 9 15.58 -2.44 -4.17
CA ILE A 9 16.83 -1.70 -4.38
C ILE A 9 17.71 -2.44 -5.40
N PRO A 10 18.15 -1.77 -6.49
CA PRO A 10 19.06 -2.35 -7.46
C PRO A 10 20.41 -2.79 -6.84
N LEU A 11 21.00 -3.88 -7.34
CA LEU A 11 22.24 -4.48 -6.80
C LEU A 11 23.41 -3.50 -6.64
N ASN A 12 23.55 -2.54 -7.57
CA ASN A 12 24.59 -1.52 -7.50
C ASN A 12 24.41 -0.57 -6.31
N LEU A 13 23.16 -0.27 -5.93
CA LEU A 13 22.82 0.59 -4.81
C LEU A 13 22.89 -0.18 -3.48
N GLN A 14 22.60 -1.48 -3.48
CA GLN A 14 22.80 -2.36 -2.33
C GLN A 14 24.25 -2.30 -1.81
N GLY A 15 25.24 -2.26 -2.71
CA GLY A 15 26.66 -2.14 -2.33
C GLY A 15 27.00 -0.79 -1.68
N LYS A 16 26.34 0.30 -2.09
CA LYS A 16 26.50 1.62 -1.46
C LYS A 16 25.83 1.66 -0.09
N LEU A 17 24.66 1.06 0.04
CA LEU A 17 23.96 0.94 1.32
C LEU A 17 24.76 0.12 2.34
N LEU A 18 25.36 -0.99 1.89
CA LEU A 18 26.27 -1.77 2.73
C LEU A 18 27.44 -0.92 3.25
N ARG A 19 28.11 -0.16 2.38
CA ARG A 19 29.19 0.74 2.83
C ARG A 19 28.72 1.78 3.84
N ALA A 20 27.53 2.34 3.64
CA ALA A 20 26.96 3.29 4.59
C ALA A 20 26.65 2.66 5.95
N LEU A 21 26.17 1.40 5.96
CA LEU A 21 25.92 0.63 7.18
C LEU A 21 27.20 0.24 7.92
N GLU A 22 28.27 -0.09 7.21
CA GLU A 22 29.52 -0.57 7.81
C GLU A 22 30.44 0.55 8.27
N ASN A 23 30.59 1.59 7.46
CA ASN A 23 31.51 2.69 7.75
C ASN A 23 30.85 3.82 8.54
N HIS A 24 29.53 3.74 8.78
CA HIS A 24 28.73 4.83 9.34
C HIS A 24 28.97 6.16 8.61
N ALA A 25 29.21 6.10 7.30
CA ALA A 25 29.56 7.26 6.50
C ALA A 25 28.91 7.21 5.12
N ILE A 26 28.51 8.37 4.62
CA ILE A 26 27.90 8.52 3.29
C ILE A 26 28.71 9.46 2.43
N ARG A 27 28.54 9.30 1.11
CA ARG A 27 29.15 10.16 0.09
C ARG A 27 28.07 10.66 -0.84
N ARG A 28 28.00 11.97 -1.07
CA ARG A 28 27.06 12.54 -2.05
C ARG A 28 27.50 12.17 -3.47
N VAL A 29 26.56 12.15 -4.40
CA VAL A 29 26.87 11.89 -5.81
C VAL A 29 27.79 13.01 -6.33
N GLY A 30 28.94 12.63 -6.90
CA GLY A 30 29.96 13.57 -7.39
C GLY A 30 30.95 14.08 -6.34
N GLU A 31 30.75 13.75 -5.06
CA GLU A 31 31.68 14.10 -3.99
C GLU A 31 32.77 13.02 -3.86
N THR A 32 33.99 13.40 -3.47
CA THR A 32 35.11 12.45 -3.29
C THR A 32 35.37 12.09 -1.82
N PHE A 33 34.88 12.89 -0.88
CA PHE A 33 35.05 12.67 0.54
C PHE A 33 33.80 12.08 1.20
N GLU A 34 34.02 11.34 2.27
CA GLU A 34 32.97 10.71 3.07
C GLU A 34 32.58 11.60 4.24
N ARG A 35 31.34 11.46 4.70
CA ARG A 35 30.77 12.21 5.81
C ARG A 35 30.24 11.21 6.83
N GLU A 36 30.75 11.27 8.05
CA GLU A 36 30.24 10.44 9.15
C GLU A 36 28.78 10.78 9.44
N THR A 37 28.01 9.75 9.78
CA THR A 37 26.59 9.79 10.06
C THR A 37 26.22 8.81 11.15
N ASP A 38 25.57 9.31 12.19
CA ASP A 38 24.91 8.49 13.20
C ASP A 38 23.42 8.37 12.87
N VAL A 39 23.03 7.24 12.27
CA VAL A 39 21.65 6.99 11.84
C VAL A 39 21.19 5.61 12.25
N ARG A 40 20.00 5.55 12.87
CA ARG A 40 19.28 4.30 13.07
C ARG A 40 18.50 3.94 11.81
N ILE A 41 18.72 2.74 11.28
CA ILE A 41 18.06 2.23 10.07
C ILE A 41 17.00 1.20 10.46
N ILE A 42 15.81 1.35 9.90
CA ILE A 42 14.70 0.39 9.96
C ILE A 42 14.34 0.08 8.51
N ALA A 43 14.26 -1.19 8.15
CA ALA A 43 13.92 -1.62 6.80
C ALA A 43 12.71 -2.55 6.81
N SER A 44 11.87 -2.45 5.78
CA SER A 44 10.77 -3.38 5.51
C SER A 44 10.98 -4.08 4.17
N THR A 45 10.34 -5.24 4.03
CA THR A 45 10.32 -6.02 2.80
C THR A 45 8.97 -6.71 2.69
N ASN A 46 8.43 -6.79 1.47
CA ASN A 46 7.18 -7.48 1.16
C ASN A 46 7.43 -8.95 0.72
N GLU A 47 8.69 -9.34 0.50
CA GLU A 47 9.07 -10.67 0.06
C GLU A 47 10.13 -11.29 0.98
N MET A 48 10.24 -12.62 0.93
CA MET A 48 11.28 -13.32 1.67
C MET A 48 12.64 -13.11 0.99
N LEU A 49 13.47 -12.25 1.58
CA LEU A 49 14.82 -11.94 1.08
C LEU A 49 15.70 -13.18 0.83
N TYR A 50 15.49 -14.28 1.57
CA TYR A 50 16.18 -15.55 1.33
C TYR A 50 15.96 -16.11 -0.08
N LYS A 51 14.74 -16.02 -0.63
CA LYS A 51 14.44 -16.47 -2.00
C LYS A 51 15.15 -15.60 -3.04
N MET A 52 15.31 -14.31 -2.76
CA MET A 52 16.02 -13.38 -3.63
C MET A 52 17.54 -13.59 -3.60
N LEU A 53 18.09 -14.06 -2.47
CA LEU A 53 19.49 -14.48 -2.41
C LEU A 53 19.79 -15.64 -3.35
N GLU A 54 18.87 -16.61 -3.45
CA GLU A 54 19.02 -17.77 -4.34
C GLU A 54 19.00 -17.37 -5.82
N ARG A 55 18.27 -16.30 -6.16
CA ARG A 55 18.20 -15.73 -7.52
C ARG A 55 19.34 -14.75 -7.84
N GLY A 56 20.18 -14.42 -6.86
CA GLY A 56 21.26 -13.43 -7.02
C GLY A 56 20.78 -11.98 -7.12
N GLU A 57 19.51 -11.71 -6.80
CA GLU A 57 18.89 -10.36 -6.86
C GLU A 57 19.18 -9.53 -5.61
N PHE A 58 19.63 -10.18 -4.53
CA PHE A 58 19.95 -9.53 -3.28
C PHE A 58 21.34 -9.98 -2.76
N ARG A 59 22.09 -9.04 -2.19
CA ARG A 59 23.41 -9.36 -1.64
C ARG A 59 23.30 -9.98 -0.24
N ARG A 60 24.02 -11.08 -0.06
CA ARG A 60 24.04 -11.84 1.20
C ARG A 60 24.61 -11.03 2.37
N ASP A 61 25.65 -10.24 2.13
CA ASP A 61 26.29 -9.37 3.12
C ASP A 61 25.32 -8.32 3.69
N LEU A 62 24.54 -7.66 2.82
CA LEU A 62 23.52 -6.69 3.21
C LEU A 62 22.42 -7.34 4.08
N LEU A 63 21.97 -8.56 3.73
CA LEU A 63 20.95 -9.26 4.53
C LEU A 63 21.43 -9.48 5.95
N TYR A 64 22.67 -9.94 6.15
CA TYR A 64 23.19 -10.20 7.49
C TYR A 64 23.32 -8.93 8.34
N ARG A 65 23.61 -7.78 7.72
CA ARG A 65 23.64 -6.47 8.42
C ARG A 65 22.25 -5.96 8.79
N LEU A 66 21.25 -6.18 7.95
CA LEU A 66 19.87 -5.76 8.22
C LEU A 66 19.15 -6.69 9.19
N LYS A 67 19.43 -8.00 9.12
CA LYS A 67 18.73 -9.04 9.90
C LYS A 67 19.31 -9.23 11.30
N VAL A 68 19.47 -8.13 12.05
CA VAL A 68 19.85 -8.17 13.47
C VAL A 68 18.61 -8.36 14.35
N ALA A 69 17.53 -7.62 14.05
CA ALA A 69 16.23 -7.75 14.70
C ALA A 69 15.14 -7.72 13.64
N SER A 70 14.43 -8.84 13.44
CA SER A 70 13.34 -8.96 12.48
C SER A 70 11.99 -9.04 13.18
N PHE A 71 11.06 -8.20 12.75
CA PHE A 71 9.67 -8.23 13.20
C PHE A 71 8.78 -8.61 12.02
N THR A 72 8.02 -9.69 12.17
CA THR A 72 7.04 -10.11 11.17
C THR A 72 5.67 -9.56 11.58
N ILE A 73 5.07 -8.74 10.72
CA ILE A 73 3.73 -8.21 10.95
C ILE A 73 2.73 -9.25 10.40
N PRO A 74 1.91 -9.90 11.25
CA PRO A 74 0.92 -10.84 10.75
C PRO A 74 -0.16 -10.10 9.95
N PRO A 75 -0.65 -10.71 8.86
CA PRO A 75 -1.70 -10.15 8.02
C PRO A 75 -3.00 -9.97 8.82
N LEU A 76 -3.89 -9.09 8.34
CA LEU A 76 -5.11 -8.69 9.04
C LEU A 76 -6.04 -9.88 9.33
N ARG A 77 -6.07 -10.88 8.44
CA ARG A 77 -6.81 -12.14 8.64
C ARG A 77 -6.42 -12.94 9.89
N ASP A 78 -5.16 -12.85 10.31
CA ASP A 78 -4.66 -13.57 11.49
C ASP A 78 -4.91 -12.79 12.79
N ARG A 79 -5.46 -11.57 12.68
CA ARG A 79 -5.74 -10.63 13.77
C ARG A 79 -7.14 -10.00 13.59
N ALA A 80 -8.14 -10.83 13.29
CA ALA A 80 -9.50 -10.37 13.02
C ALA A 80 -10.13 -9.56 14.19
N ASP A 81 -9.67 -9.80 15.42
CA ASP A 81 -10.08 -9.05 16.62
C ASP A 81 -9.67 -7.56 16.59
N ASP A 82 -8.66 -7.20 15.78
CA ASP A 82 -8.25 -5.80 15.61
C ASP A 82 -9.19 -5.03 14.66
N ILE A 83 -9.98 -5.72 13.84
CA ILE A 83 -10.81 -5.11 12.78
C ILE A 83 -11.81 -4.09 13.35
N PRO A 84 -12.63 -4.40 14.37
CA PRO A 84 -13.60 -3.44 14.90
C PRO A 84 -12.94 -2.17 15.44
N LEU A 85 -11.77 -2.31 16.08
CA LEU A 85 -11.01 -1.20 16.62
C LEU A 85 -10.45 -0.31 15.51
N LEU A 86 -9.89 -0.92 14.46
CA LEU A 86 -9.38 -0.22 13.28
C LEU A 86 -10.50 0.50 12.53
N CYS A 87 -11.65 -0.15 12.33
CA CYS A 87 -12.83 0.46 11.72
C CYS A 87 -13.26 1.72 12.48
N ASN A 88 -13.41 1.63 13.79
CA ASN A 88 -13.83 2.77 14.61
C ASN A 88 -12.81 3.91 14.57
N HIS A 89 -11.51 3.58 14.58
CA HIS A 89 -10.43 4.56 14.42
C HIS A 89 -10.55 5.31 13.08
N TYR A 90 -10.73 4.60 11.96
CA TYR A 90 -10.86 5.22 10.64
C TYR A 90 -12.15 6.03 10.48
N ILE A 91 -13.28 5.54 11.00
CA ILE A 91 -14.54 6.29 10.99
C ILE A 91 -14.38 7.60 11.75
N THR A 92 -13.79 7.56 12.94
CA THR A 92 -13.52 8.77 13.73
C THR A 92 -12.60 9.73 12.97
N GLN A 93 -11.54 9.21 12.34
CA GLN A 93 -10.62 10.02 11.53
C GLN A 93 -11.34 10.70 10.36
N PHE A 94 -12.18 9.98 9.62
CA PHE A 94 -12.89 10.52 8.47
C PHE A 94 -14.05 11.44 8.83
N ASN A 95 -14.79 11.15 9.91
CA ASN A 95 -15.80 12.05 10.46
C ASN A 95 -15.19 13.43 10.75
N ASN A 96 -14.03 13.46 11.42
CA ASN A 96 -13.32 14.71 11.72
C ASN A 96 -12.78 15.42 10.47
N ARG A 97 -12.27 14.66 9.49
CA ARG A 97 -11.67 15.23 8.28
C ARG A 97 -12.71 15.77 7.28
N LEU A 98 -13.86 15.10 7.18
CA LEU A 98 -14.87 15.34 6.14
C LEU A 98 -16.17 15.95 6.70
N ASN A 99 -16.21 16.27 8.00
CA ASN A 99 -17.39 16.75 8.74
C ASN A 99 -18.60 15.83 8.54
N LEU A 100 -18.41 14.53 8.77
CA LEU A 100 -19.47 13.51 8.67
C LEU A 100 -20.02 13.16 10.05
N SER A 101 -21.17 12.51 10.08
CA SER A 101 -21.85 12.06 11.31
C SER A 101 -22.14 10.56 11.26
N ILE A 102 -21.11 9.77 10.93
CA ILE A 102 -21.19 8.31 10.91
C ILE A 102 -21.02 7.79 12.32
N THR A 103 -21.96 6.99 12.79
CA THR A 103 -21.99 6.48 14.18
C THR A 103 -21.30 5.13 14.34
N GLY A 104 -21.07 4.40 13.26
CA GLY A 104 -20.42 3.09 13.29
C GLY A 104 -20.72 2.27 12.03
N ILE A 105 -20.54 0.96 12.16
CA ILE A 105 -20.87 -0.06 11.16
C ILE A 105 -21.94 -0.96 11.79
N ASP A 106 -22.92 -1.41 11.02
CA ASP A 106 -23.92 -2.36 11.51
C ASP A 106 -23.34 -3.77 11.75
N ASP A 107 -23.99 -4.54 12.61
CA ASP A 107 -23.49 -5.84 13.05
C ASP A 107 -23.33 -6.84 11.88
N GLU A 108 -24.22 -6.76 10.88
CA GLU A 108 -24.18 -7.64 9.71
C GLU A 108 -22.92 -7.39 8.87
N THR A 109 -22.58 -6.13 8.65
CA THR A 109 -21.37 -5.74 7.93
C THR A 109 -20.11 -6.02 8.74
N MET A 110 -20.15 -5.83 10.06
CA MET A 110 -19.01 -6.16 10.92
C MET A 110 -18.71 -7.66 10.86
N LEU A 111 -19.73 -8.51 10.87
CA LEU A 111 -19.58 -9.96 10.70
C LEU A 111 -19.00 -10.31 9.33
N PHE A 112 -19.40 -9.60 8.27
CA PHE A 112 -18.81 -9.75 6.95
C PHE A 112 -17.31 -9.37 6.96
N PHE A 113 -16.95 -8.23 7.56
CA PHE A 113 -15.56 -7.79 7.69
C PHE A 113 -14.70 -8.78 8.48
N SER A 114 -15.21 -9.40 9.54
CA SER A 114 -14.47 -10.41 10.30
C SER A 114 -14.19 -11.69 9.51
N LYS A 115 -15.00 -12.02 8.49
CA LYS A 115 -14.84 -13.22 7.65
C LYS A 115 -14.08 -12.96 6.35
N TYR A 116 -13.99 -11.70 5.94
CA TYR A 116 -13.34 -11.32 4.69
C TYR A 116 -11.81 -11.53 4.77
N PRO A 117 -11.14 -12.02 3.70
CA PRO A 117 -9.73 -12.40 3.75
C PRO A 117 -8.74 -11.22 3.82
N TRP A 118 -9.16 -10.01 3.45
CA TRP A 118 -8.36 -8.77 3.47
C TRP A 118 -6.99 -8.93 2.80
N ALA A 119 -6.96 -9.22 1.49
CA ALA A 119 -5.72 -9.40 0.73
C ALA A 119 -4.81 -8.15 0.79
N GLY A 120 -5.39 -6.94 0.81
CA GLY A 120 -4.67 -5.68 0.98
C GLY A 120 -4.51 -5.24 2.44
N ASN A 121 -4.86 -6.09 3.42
CA ASN A 121 -4.76 -5.85 4.86
C ASN A 121 -5.38 -4.50 5.26
N VAL A 122 -4.70 -3.77 6.14
CA VAL A 122 -5.13 -2.48 6.68
C VAL A 122 -5.30 -1.41 5.58
N ARG A 123 -4.56 -1.50 4.46
CA ARG A 123 -4.73 -0.56 3.33
C ARG A 123 -6.08 -0.74 2.66
N GLU A 124 -6.47 -1.99 2.39
CA GLU A 124 -7.78 -2.32 1.83
C GLU A 124 -8.90 -1.92 2.79
N LEU A 125 -8.78 -2.26 4.08
CA LEU A 125 -9.75 -1.86 5.10
C LEU A 125 -9.97 -0.35 5.11
N ARG A 126 -8.88 0.43 5.15
CA ARG A 126 -8.98 1.89 5.13
C ARG A 126 -9.70 2.41 3.88
N ASN A 127 -9.35 1.88 2.71
CA ASN A 127 -9.95 2.31 1.44
C ASN A 127 -11.46 2.01 1.39
N VAL A 128 -11.87 0.87 1.94
CA VAL A 128 -13.28 0.46 1.99
C VAL A 128 -14.07 1.36 2.92
N ILE A 129 -13.53 1.69 4.09
CA ILE A 129 -14.15 2.66 5.00
C ILE A 129 -14.19 4.05 4.36
N GLU A 130 -13.13 4.48 3.68
CA GLU A 130 -13.11 5.77 2.97
C GLU A 130 -14.18 5.84 1.88
N TYR A 131 -14.34 4.76 1.11
CA TYR A 131 -15.39 4.63 0.11
C TYR A 131 -16.79 4.71 0.74
N ALA A 132 -17.04 3.96 1.81
CA ALA A 132 -18.32 3.98 2.52
C ALA A 132 -18.64 5.37 3.09
N CYS A 133 -17.65 6.08 3.63
CA CYS A 133 -17.78 7.48 4.08
C CYS A 133 -18.05 8.46 2.93
N SER A 134 -17.62 8.14 1.71
CA SER A 134 -17.91 8.96 0.52
C SER A 134 -19.35 8.79 0.03
N ILE A 135 -19.93 7.59 0.18
CA ILE A 135 -21.33 7.31 -0.18
C ILE A 135 -22.28 7.82 0.89
N LYS A 136 -21.95 7.56 2.16
CA LYS A 136 -22.84 7.81 3.29
C LYS A 136 -22.23 8.82 4.23
N ARG A 137 -23.01 9.86 4.54
CA ARG A 137 -22.54 10.97 5.40
C ARG A 137 -23.05 10.91 6.83
N ILE A 138 -24.12 10.16 7.09
CA ILE A 138 -24.81 10.12 8.39
C ILE A 138 -25.28 8.69 8.70
N GLY A 139 -25.19 8.28 9.96
CA GLY A 139 -25.72 7.02 10.47
C GLY A 139 -24.70 5.87 10.46
N MET A 140 -25.19 4.62 10.39
CA MET A 140 -24.32 3.43 10.38
C MET A 140 -24.00 2.99 8.95
N ILE A 141 -22.74 2.61 8.67
CA ILE A 141 -22.33 1.98 7.41
C ILE A 141 -22.97 0.59 7.33
N THR A 142 -23.53 0.25 6.16
CA THR A 142 -24.17 -1.04 5.87
C THR A 142 -23.55 -1.71 4.65
N GLN A 143 -23.91 -2.97 4.36
CA GLN A 143 -23.37 -3.73 3.21
C GLN A 143 -23.58 -3.04 1.85
N ARG A 144 -24.59 -2.17 1.73
CA ARG A 144 -24.88 -1.39 0.51
C ARG A 144 -23.92 -0.22 0.29
N ASP A 145 -23.23 0.20 1.35
CA ASP A 145 -22.32 1.34 1.34
C ASP A 145 -20.87 0.87 1.06
N ILE A 146 -20.64 -0.43 0.90
CA ILE A 146 -19.33 -1.06 0.67
C ILE A 146 -19.12 -1.31 -0.82
N PRO A 147 -17.88 -1.28 -1.33
CA PRO A 147 -17.61 -1.56 -2.74
C PRO A 147 -18.11 -2.94 -3.22
N ASP A 148 -18.68 -2.97 -4.41
CA ASP A 148 -19.26 -4.19 -5.01
C ASP A 148 -18.24 -5.34 -5.16
N TYR A 149 -16.95 -5.03 -5.37
CA TYR A 149 -15.89 -6.04 -5.53
C TYR A 149 -15.72 -6.94 -4.31
N MET A 150 -16.14 -6.49 -3.12
CA MET A 150 -16.04 -7.30 -1.90
C MET A 150 -17.08 -8.43 -1.87
N HIS A 151 -18.21 -8.23 -2.55
CA HIS A 151 -19.28 -9.23 -2.65
C HIS A 151 -18.96 -10.31 -3.69
N LEU A 152 -18.03 -10.04 -4.61
CA LEU A 152 -17.66 -10.90 -5.74
C LEU A 152 -16.74 -12.08 -5.34
N ASP A 153 -16.01 -11.98 -4.22
CA ASP A 153 -14.98 -12.95 -3.84
C ASP A 153 -15.49 -14.31 -3.34
N SER A 154 -16.80 -14.48 -3.16
CA SER A 154 -17.37 -15.80 -2.84
C SER A 154 -17.49 -16.73 -4.05
N ASN A 155 -17.28 -16.25 -5.29
CA ASN A 155 -17.44 -17.10 -6.49
C ASN A 155 -16.62 -16.71 -7.73
N TYR A 156 -15.56 -15.90 -7.62
CA TYR A 156 -14.82 -15.42 -8.79
C TYR A 156 -13.69 -16.36 -9.23
N LYS A 157 -14.05 -17.45 -9.92
CA LYS A 157 -13.22 -17.97 -11.01
C LYS A 157 -13.66 -17.24 -12.27
N ASP A 158 -12.71 -16.52 -12.86
CA ASP A 158 -12.67 -16.10 -14.26
C ASP A 158 -13.21 -14.69 -14.63
N SER A 159 -12.32 -13.97 -15.32
CA SER A 159 -12.55 -12.94 -16.36
C SER A 159 -12.92 -11.49 -15.99
N SER A 160 -11.85 -10.67 -16.06
CA SER A 160 -11.83 -9.23 -16.40
C SER A 160 -12.22 -8.24 -15.30
N MET A 161 -11.23 -7.50 -14.76
CA MET A 161 -11.48 -6.27 -14.02
C MET A 161 -10.73 -5.08 -14.63
N CYS A 162 -11.52 -4.08 -15.00
CA CYS A 162 -11.14 -2.77 -15.50
C CYS A 162 -10.31 -1.99 -14.47
N ILE A 163 -9.27 -1.32 -14.96
CA ILE A 163 -8.56 -0.27 -14.23
C ILE A 163 -9.48 0.96 -14.25
N VAL A 164 -9.96 1.39 -13.09
CA VAL A 164 -10.56 2.72 -12.92
C VAL A 164 -9.44 3.68 -12.53
N GLU A 165 -9.19 4.68 -13.37
CA GLU A 165 -8.19 5.73 -13.16
C GLU A 165 -8.43 6.46 -11.83
N ALA A 166 -7.36 6.58 -11.04
CA ALA A 166 -7.33 7.47 -9.88
C ALA A 166 -7.41 8.92 -10.36
N SER A 167 -8.59 9.54 -10.26
CA SER A 167 -8.72 10.98 -10.50
C SER A 167 -8.06 11.71 -9.34
N SER A 168 -6.86 12.22 -9.59
CA SER A 168 -6.24 13.26 -8.78
C SER A 168 -7.18 14.47 -8.70
N LEU A 169 -7.63 14.82 -7.49
CA LEU A 169 -8.20 16.13 -7.19
C LEU A 169 -7.10 17.20 -7.38
N SER A 170 -6.95 17.70 -8.61
CA SER A 170 -6.20 18.92 -8.89
C SER A 170 -7.16 20.08 -9.11
N VAL A 171 -7.03 21.05 -8.22
CA VAL A 171 -7.60 22.40 -8.25
C VAL A 171 -7.44 23.02 -9.64
N GLY A 172 -8.53 23.61 -10.15
CA GLY A 172 -8.62 24.05 -11.53
C GLY A 172 -7.73 25.23 -11.90
N THR A 173 -7.52 25.35 -13.22
CA THR A 173 -7.41 26.62 -13.96
C THR A 173 -7.65 26.34 -15.45
N SER A 174 -8.63 27.04 -16.01
CA SER A 174 -8.62 27.72 -17.32
C SER A 174 -8.32 26.93 -18.61
N SER A 175 -9.37 26.81 -19.44
CA SER A 175 -9.42 27.01 -20.90
C SER A 175 -8.27 26.47 -21.78
N ILE A 176 -8.58 25.58 -22.72
CA ILE A 176 -8.18 25.66 -24.15
C ILE A 176 -9.04 24.67 -24.97
N SER A 177 -9.50 25.15 -26.10
CA SER A 177 -10.30 24.52 -27.17
C SER A 177 -9.54 23.46 -27.98
N GLU A 178 -10.31 22.50 -28.50
CA GLU A 178 -10.21 21.82 -29.80
C GLU A 178 -8.81 21.71 -30.47
N ASN A 179 -8.30 20.48 -30.66
CA ASN A 179 -8.23 19.84 -31.98
C ASN A 179 -7.48 18.50 -32.00
N GLU A 180 -8.09 17.58 -32.75
CA GLU A 180 -7.50 16.61 -33.69
C GLU A 180 -6.49 15.52 -33.27
N SER A 181 -6.92 14.30 -33.65
CA SER A 181 -6.13 13.29 -34.38
C SER A 181 -5.07 12.50 -33.62
N TYR A 182 -5.36 11.21 -33.35
CA TYR A 182 -4.51 10.04 -33.64
C TYR A 182 -5.12 8.79 -32.96
N VAL A 183 -5.94 8.02 -33.69
CA VAL A 183 -6.16 6.59 -33.35
C VAL A 183 -6.04 5.78 -34.64
N GLN A 184 -4.87 5.20 -34.81
CA GLN A 184 -4.52 4.31 -35.90
C GLN A 184 -4.91 2.88 -35.52
N LYS A 185 -5.85 2.34 -36.30
CA LYS A 185 -6.16 0.92 -36.58
C LYS A 185 -5.33 -0.13 -35.83
N VAL A 186 -5.99 -0.92 -34.99
CA VAL A 186 -5.51 -2.23 -34.54
C VAL A 186 -6.00 -3.30 -35.54
N ILE A 187 -5.04 -4.00 -36.15
CA ILE A 187 -5.22 -5.22 -36.93
C ILE A 187 -5.15 -6.41 -35.96
N PRO A 188 -6.03 -7.42 -36.03
CA PRO A 188 -5.87 -8.62 -35.22
C PRO A 188 -4.95 -9.64 -35.94
N LEU A 189 -4.03 -10.24 -35.19
CA LEU A 189 -3.29 -11.43 -35.62
C LEU A 189 -3.78 -12.63 -34.80
N GLN A 190 -4.30 -13.60 -35.56
CA GLN A 190 -4.49 -15.06 -35.37
C GLN A 190 -4.78 -15.61 -33.97
#